data_AF-A0AAD1VVC4-F1
#
_entry.id   AF-A0AAD1VVC4-F1
#
_cell.length_a   1.000
_cell.length_b   1.000
_cell.length_c   1.000
_cell.angle_alpha   90.00
_cell.angle_beta   90.00
_cell.angle_gamma   90.00
#
_symmetry.space_group_name_H-M   'P 1'
#
loop_
_entity.id
_entity.type
_entity.pdbx_description
1 polymer ?
#
loop_
_entity_poly.entity_id
_entity_poly.type
_entity_poly.pdbx_seq_one_letter_code
_entity_poly.pdbx_strand_id
1 'polypeptide(L)'
;MVVGRTSAIAAGVCGALFLGYCIYFDRKRRNDPNFKNRLKEKRRKQKLAKEKAGQSKLPDLKDAEAIQKFFLEEIQLGEELLAQGDFEKGVDHLTNAIAVCGQPQQLLQVLQQTLPLPVFQMLLTKLPTISQRIVSSQTLTEDDVE
;
A
#
# COMPACT_ATOMS: atom_id res chain seq x y z
N MET A 1 -9.86 31.52 -64.98
CA MET A 1 -10.13 31.89 -63.57
C MET A 1 -11.16 31.00 -62.83
N VAL A 2 -11.86 30.07 -63.49
CA VAL A 2 -12.96 29.30 -62.85
C VAL A 2 -12.46 28.13 -61.97
N VAL A 3 -11.35 27.49 -62.34
CA VAL A 3 -10.78 26.32 -61.63
C VAL A 3 -10.32 26.63 -60.19
N GLY A 4 -9.85 27.85 -59.90
CA GLY A 4 -9.39 28.22 -58.57
C GLY A 4 -10.52 28.48 -57.55
N ARG A 5 -11.72 28.80 -58.03
CA ARG A 5 -12.89 29.04 -57.15
C ARG A 5 -13.53 27.73 -56.73
N THR A 6 -13.59 26.75 -57.63
CA THR A 6 -14.11 25.41 -57.34
C THR A 6 -13.21 24.64 -56.38
N SER A 7 -11.89 24.79 -56.47
CA SER A 7 -10.94 24.14 -55.56
C SER A 7 -11.01 24.72 -54.14
N ALA A 8 -11.15 26.04 -54.00
CA ALA A 8 -11.31 26.69 -52.69
C ALA A 8 -12.62 26.26 -51.99
N ILE A 9 -13.72 26.16 -52.75
CA ILE A 9 -15.01 25.69 -52.23
C ILE A 9 -14.91 24.21 -51.82
N ALA A 10 -14.31 23.37 -52.66
CA ALA A 10 -14.12 21.95 -52.36
C ALA A 10 -13.25 21.74 -51.10
N ALA A 11 -12.15 22.48 -50.97
CA ALA A 11 -11.28 22.41 -49.79
C ALA A 11 -12.00 22.86 -48.51
N GLY A 12 -12.82 23.92 -48.59
CA GLY A 12 -13.64 24.39 -47.46
C GLY A 12 -14.68 23.37 -46.99
N VAL A 13 -15.38 22.72 -47.92
CA VAL A 13 -16.38 21.68 -47.61
C VAL A 13 -15.72 20.45 -46.99
N CYS A 14 -14.60 19.99 -47.56
CA CYS A 14 -13.85 18.86 -47.00
C CYS A 14 -13.31 19.17 -45.59
N GLY A 15 -12.81 20.39 -45.36
CA GLY A 15 -12.36 20.83 -44.04
C GLY A 15 -13.48 20.85 -43.00
N ALA A 16 -14.65 21.40 -43.35
CA ALA A 16 -15.80 21.45 -42.44
C ALA A 16 -16.31 20.05 -42.05
N LEU A 17 -16.38 19.12 -43.01
CA LEU A 17 -16.77 17.73 -42.74
C LEU A 17 -15.76 17.01 -41.84
N PHE A 18 -14.46 17.23 -42.06
CA PHE A 18 -13.40 16.65 -41.24
C PHE A 18 -13.46 17.18 -39.80
N LEU A 19 -13.54 18.49 -39.61
CA LEU A 19 -13.69 19.08 -38.27
C LEU A 19 -14.98 18.63 -37.58
N GLY A 20 -16.10 18.57 -38.30
CA GLY A 20 -17.37 18.05 -37.77
C GLY A 20 -17.25 16.59 -37.30
N TYR A 21 -16.56 15.75 -38.07
CA TYR A 21 -16.29 14.36 -37.71
C TYR A 21 -15.36 14.25 -36.49
N CYS A 22 -14.31 15.06 -36.43
CA CYS A 22 -13.41 15.12 -35.27
C CYS A 22 -14.14 15.52 -33.98
N ILE A 23 -15.03 16.53 -34.04
CA ILE A 23 -15.83 16.98 -32.88
C ILE A 23 -16.82 15.89 -32.46
N TYR A 24 -17.50 15.22 -33.40
CA TYR A 24 -18.40 14.11 -33.11
C TYR A 24 -17.66 12.96 -32.40
N PHE A 25 -16.48 12.59 -32.90
CA PHE A 25 -15.71 11.48 -32.37
C PHE A 25 -15.10 11.80 -30.99
N ASP A 26 -14.59 13.00 -30.77
CA ASP A 26 -14.07 13.43 -29.46
C ASP A 26 -15.20 13.50 -28.40
N ARG A 27 -16.40 13.94 -28.80
CA ARG A 27 -17.58 13.91 -27.93
C ARG A 27 -18.01 12.48 -27.59
N LYS A 28 -17.94 11.54 -28.55
CA LYS A 28 -18.21 10.11 -28.33
C LYS A 28 -17.18 9.46 -27.40
N ARG A 29 -15.91 9.87 -27.49
CA ARG A 29 -14.81 9.36 -26.65
C ARG A 29 -14.82 9.91 -25.23
N ARG A 30 -15.20 11.18 -25.02
CA ARG A 30 -15.25 11.81 -23.67
C ARG A 30 -16.48 11.43 -22.84
N ASN A 31 -17.53 10.90 -23.45
CA ASN A 31 -18.75 10.46 -22.76
C ASN A 31 -18.67 9.03 -22.20
N ASP A 32 -17.49 8.40 -22.18
CA ASP A 32 -17.34 7.03 -21.70
C ASP A 32 -17.63 6.92 -20.19
N PRO A 33 -18.72 6.25 -19.75
CA PRO A 33 -19.13 6.16 -18.35
C PRO A 33 -18.13 5.37 -17.49
N ASN A 34 -17.16 4.69 -18.11
CA ASN A 34 -16.18 3.88 -17.41
C ASN A 34 -15.17 4.68 -16.58
N PHE A 35 -14.85 5.93 -16.91
CA PHE A 35 -13.82 6.66 -16.14
C PHE A 35 -14.23 6.88 -14.68
N LYS A 36 -15.49 7.29 -14.45
CA LYS A 36 -16.04 7.47 -13.10
C LYS A 36 -16.14 6.14 -12.34
N ASN A 37 -16.48 5.06 -13.04
CA ASN A 37 -16.55 3.73 -12.44
C ASN A 37 -15.17 3.21 -12.04
N ARG A 38 -14.14 3.44 -12.87
CA ARG A 38 -12.74 3.10 -12.55
C ARG A 38 -12.22 3.91 -11.37
N LEU A 39 -12.60 5.19 -11.24
CA LEU A 39 -12.27 6.00 -10.07
C LEU A 39 -12.95 5.50 -8.80
N LYS A 40 -14.24 5.15 -8.87
CA LYS A 40 -14.98 4.55 -7.74
C LYS A 40 -14.37 3.22 -7.33
N GLU A 41 -13.99 2.38 -8.28
CA GLU A 41 -13.35 1.10 -8.02
C GLU A 41 -11.97 1.28 -7.36
N LYS A 42 -11.14 2.21 -7.86
CA LYS A 42 -9.85 2.54 -7.23
C LYS A 42 -10.02 3.02 -5.79
N ARG A 43 -10.98 3.92 -5.52
CA ARG A 43 -11.26 4.40 -4.16
C ARG A 43 -11.77 3.27 -3.25
N ARG A 44 -12.60 2.36 -3.76
CA ARG A 44 -13.10 1.22 -2.98
C ARG A 44 -11.97 0.24 -2.64
N LYS A 45 -11.07 -0.03 -3.59
CA LYS A 45 -9.86 -0.86 -3.35
C LYS A 45 -8.92 -0.22 -2.32
N GLN A 46 -8.69 1.10 -2.41
CA GLN A 46 -7.89 1.82 -1.41
C GLN A 46 -8.53 1.83 -0.02
N LYS A 47 -9.86 2.01 0.08
CA LYS A 47 -10.57 1.92 1.36
C LYS A 47 -10.46 0.52 1.97
N LEU A 48 -10.67 -0.53 1.17
CA LEU A 48 -10.52 -1.92 1.64
C LEU A 48 -9.08 -2.25 2.04
N ALA A 49 -8.08 -1.72 1.32
CA ALA A 49 -6.67 -1.88 1.69
C ALA A 49 -6.35 -1.13 3.00
N LYS A 50 -6.89 0.09 3.18
CA LYS A 50 -6.74 0.86 4.42
C LYS A 50 -7.49 0.24 5.59
N GLU A 51 -8.66 -0.36 5.34
CA GLU A 51 -9.43 -1.08 6.36
C GLU A 51 -8.74 -2.38 6.75
N LYS A 52 -8.19 -3.15 5.79
CA LYS A 52 -7.32 -4.30 6.09
C LYS A 52 -6.03 -3.90 6.82
N ALA A 53 -5.42 -2.78 6.44
CA ALA A 53 -4.22 -2.25 7.09
C ALA A 53 -4.52 -1.53 8.42
N GLY A 54 -5.79 -1.19 8.70
CA GLY A 54 -6.26 -0.61 9.96
C GLY A 54 -6.99 -1.62 10.86
N GLN A 55 -7.25 -2.82 10.36
CA GLN A 55 -7.71 -3.99 11.11
C GLN A 55 -6.56 -4.79 11.71
N SER A 56 -5.30 -4.42 11.47
CA SER A 56 -4.31 -4.53 12.53
C SER A 56 -4.81 -3.61 13.64
N LYS A 57 -5.52 -4.20 14.60
CA LYS A 57 -5.86 -3.61 15.89
C LYS A 57 -4.55 -3.11 16.49
N LEU A 58 -4.09 -1.93 16.10
CA LEU A 58 -3.03 -1.27 16.83
C LEU A 58 -3.72 -0.82 18.12
N PRO A 59 -3.39 -1.43 19.27
CA PRO A 59 -3.88 -0.93 20.54
C PRO A 59 -3.50 0.56 20.65
N ASP A 60 -4.30 1.32 21.40
CA ASP A 60 -4.00 2.71 21.70
C ASP A 60 -2.55 2.78 22.22
N LEU A 61 -1.66 3.42 21.47
CA LEU A 61 -0.20 3.42 21.67
C LEU A 61 0.23 4.12 22.97
N LYS A 62 -0.73 4.51 23.81
CA LYS A 62 -0.54 5.17 25.11
C LYS A 62 -0.49 4.18 26.27
N ASP A 63 -1.08 2.99 26.12
CA ASP A 63 -1.12 2.00 27.18
C ASP A 63 0.01 0.98 27.01
N ALA A 64 1.07 1.13 27.82
CA ALA A 64 2.20 0.20 27.86
C ALA A 64 1.75 -1.26 28.10
N GLU A 65 0.66 -1.46 28.84
CA GLU A 65 0.08 -2.78 29.08
C GLU A 65 -0.57 -3.38 27.82
N ALA A 66 -1.20 -2.55 26.98
CA ALA A 66 -1.82 -3.01 25.73
C ALA A 66 -0.76 -3.34 24.67
N ILE A 67 0.32 -2.56 24.62
CA ILE A 67 1.51 -2.86 23.81
C ILE A 67 2.13 -4.19 24.23
N GLN A 68 2.29 -4.41 25.54
CA GLN A 68 2.87 -5.66 26.04
C GLN A 68 1.97 -6.88 25.75
N LYS A 69 0.63 -6.73 25.83
CA LYS A 69 -0.31 -7.79 25.45
C LYS A 69 -0.24 -8.11 23.96
N PHE A 70 -0.23 -7.09 23.11
CA PHE A 70 -0.09 -7.25 21.66
C PHE A 70 1.23 -7.92 21.29
N PHE A 71 2.31 -7.52 21.95
CA PHE A 71 3.63 -8.12 21.80
C PHE A 71 3.62 -9.62 22.09
N LEU A 72 3.04 -10.03 23.22
CA LEU A 72 2.96 -11.44 23.61
C LEU A 72 2.06 -12.25 22.65
N GLU A 73 0.94 -11.66 22.22
CA GLU A 73 0.01 -12.29 21.27
C GLU A 73 0.66 -12.52 19.90
N GLU A 74 1.38 -11.53 19.36
CA GLU A 74 2.10 -11.66 18.08
C GLU A 74 3.23 -12.69 18.15
N ILE A 75 3.95 -12.80 19.27
CA ILE A 75 4.96 -13.86 19.45
C ILE A 75 4.31 -15.24 19.47
N GLN A 76 3.23 -15.42 20.23
CA GLN A 76 2.53 -16.70 20.31
C GLN A 76 2.00 -17.15 18.94
N LEU A 77 1.36 -16.24 18.21
CA LEU A 77 0.88 -16.50 16.85
C LEU A 77 2.04 -16.81 15.90
N GLY A 78 3.16 -16.10 16.03
CA GLY A 78 4.38 -16.35 15.29
C GLY A 78 4.91 -17.77 15.52
N GLU A 79 5.08 -18.16 16.79
CA GLU A 79 5.56 -19.49 17.19
C GLU A 79 4.60 -20.61 16.76
N GLU A 80 3.29 -20.39 16.86
CA GLU A 80 2.29 -21.36 16.42
C GLU A 80 2.34 -21.58 14.90
N LEU A 81 2.44 -20.51 14.12
CA LEU A 81 2.58 -20.60 12.66
C LEU A 81 3.90 -21.27 12.25
N LEU A 82 4.97 -21.02 13.00
CA LEU A 82 6.25 -21.72 12.82
C LEU A 82 6.13 -23.21 13.12
N ALA A 83 5.41 -23.60 14.18
CA ALA A 83 5.14 -25.00 14.52
C ALA A 83 4.26 -25.70 13.47
N GLN A 84 3.35 -24.96 12.83
CA GLN A 84 2.52 -25.44 11.72
C GLN A 84 3.29 -25.52 10.38
N GLY A 85 4.51 -24.97 10.31
CA GLY A 85 5.35 -24.94 9.10
C GLY A 85 5.08 -23.76 8.15
N ASP A 86 4.28 -22.77 8.56
CA ASP A 86 4.04 -21.53 7.80
C ASP A 86 5.06 -20.46 8.22
N PHE A 87 6.30 -20.62 7.71
CA PHE A 87 7.43 -19.79 8.10
C PHE A 87 7.32 -18.32 7.68
N GLU A 88 6.68 -18.03 6.54
CA GLU A 88 6.52 -16.64 6.06
C GLU A 88 5.61 -15.85 7.00
N LYS A 89 4.42 -16.37 7.33
CA LYS A 89 3.50 -15.68 8.22
C LYS A 89 4.03 -15.63 9.66
N GLY A 90 4.68 -16.68 10.13
CA GLY A 90 5.29 -16.70 11.46
C GLY A 90 6.34 -15.61 11.64
N VAL A 91 7.19 -15.39 10.62
CA VAL A 91 8.19 -14.31 10.63
C VAL A 91 7.55 -12.92 10.52
N ASP A 92 6.44 -12.77 9.79
CA ASP A 92 5.71 -11.50 9.72
C ASP A 92 5.12 -11.09 11.09
N HIS A 93 4.58 -12.03 11.87
CA HIS A 93 4.09 -11.76 13.23
C HIS A 93 5.22 -11.43 14.22
N LEU A 94 6.31 -12.19 14.19
CA LEU A 94 7.51 -11.88 15.01
C LEU A 94 8.11 -10.50 14.66
N THR A 95 8.08 -10.16 13.38
CA THR A 95 8.48 -8.84 12.87
C THR A 95 7.63 -7.71 13.44
N ASN A 96 6.31 -7.88 13.46
CA ASN A 96 5.40 -6.90 14.05
C ASN A 96 5.66 -6.72 15.55
N ALA A 97 5.89 -7.81 16.28
CA ALA A 97 6.23 -7.77 17.70
C ALA A 97 7.50 -6.95 17.96
N ILE A 98 8.55 -7.14 17.15
CA ILE A 98 9.80 -6.36 17.25
C ILE A 98 9.55 -4.87 16.95
N ALA A 99 8.65 -4.54 16.02
CA ALA A 99 8.37 -3.16 15.64
C ALA A 99 7.74 -2.33 16.77
N VAL A 100 7.00 -2.97 17.67
CA VAL A 100 6.35 -2.31 18.82
C VAL A 100 7.30 -2.26 20.03
N CYS A 101 8.37 -3.05 20.03
CA CYS A 101 9.30 -3.12 21.14
C CYS A 101 10.31 -1.97 21.10
N GLY A 102 10.27 -1.06 22.08
CA GLY A 102 11.21 0.07 22.17
C GLY A 102 12.68 -0.31 22.39
N GLN A 103 12.96 -1.58 22.72
CA GLN A 103 14.31 -2.13 22.90
C GLN A 103 14.48 -3.43 22.08
N PRO A 104 14.82 -3.33 20.78
CA PRO A 104 14.94 -4.50 19.91
C PRO A 104 16.10 -5.43 20.29
N GLN A 105 17.16 -4.91 20.93
CA GLN A 105 18.38 -5.69 21.26
C GLN A 105 18.11 -6.79 22.28
N GLN A 106 17.37 -6.49 23.35
CA GLN A 106 17.08 -7.46 24.41
C GLN A 106 16.13 -8.55 23.91
N LEU A 107 15.19 -8.17 23.04
CA LEU A 107 14.25 -9.11 22.45
C LEU A 107 14.91 -10.06 21.44
N LEU A 108 15.78 -9.52 20.60
CA LEU A 108 16.55 -10.30 19.64
C LEU A 108 17.39 -11.39 20.32
N GLN A 109 17.94 -11.09 21.50
CA GLN A 109 18.74 -12.05 22.26
C GLN A 109 17.89 -13.21 22.80
N VAL A 110 16.67 -12.93 23.27
CA VAL A 110 15.74 -13.99 23.72
C VAL A 110 15.27 -14.82 22.52
N LEU A 111 14.87 -14.17 21.42
CA LEU A 111 14.41 -14.85 20.21
C LEU A 111 15.50 -15.73 19.58
N GLN A 112 16.78 -15.32 19.66
CA GLN A 112 17.90 -16.15 19.21
C GLN A 112 18.05 -17.44 20.03
N GLN A 113 17.66 -17.44 21.30
CA GLN A 113 17.73 -18.61 22.18
C GLN A 113 16.50 -19.52 22.02
N THR A 114 15.35 -18.97 21.63
CA THR A 114 14.10 -19.73 21.52
C THR A 114 13.81 -20.26 20.12
N LEU A 115 14.36 -19.63 19.07
CA LEU A 115 14.06 -19.98 17.68
C LEU A 115 15.17 -20.81 17.00
N PRO A 116 14.81 -21.78 16.13
CA PRO A 116 15.77 -22.45 15.26
C PRO A 116 16.47 -21.49 14.30
N LEU A 117 17.76 -21.70 14.08
CA LEU A 117 18.66 -20.88 13.24
C LEU A 117 18.08 -20.46 11.87
N PRO A 118 17.40 -21.36 11.10
CA PRO A 118 16.84 -21.01 9.79
C PRO A 118 15.76 -19.92 9.85
N VAL A 119 14.94 -19.93 10.90
CA VAL A 119 13.84 -18.97 11.09
C VAL A 119 14.39 -17.61 11.50
N PHE A 120 15.38 -17.61 12.40
CA PHE A 120 16.06 -16.39 12.82
C PHE A 120 16.72 -15.69 11.64
N GLN A 121 17.33 -16.45 10.72
CA GLN A 121 17.96 -15.88 9.53
C GLN A 121 16.94 -15.23 8.59
N MET A 122 15.77 -15.84 8.38
CA MET A 122 14.66 -15.20 7.65
C MET A 122 14.21 -13.90 8.31
N LEU A 123 14.10 -13.88 9.64
CA LEU A 123 13.75 -12.68 10.38
C LEU A 123 14.79 -11.56 10.19
N LEU A 124 16.09 -11.89 10.22
CA LEU A 124 17.17 -10.93 9.95
C LEU A 124 17.09 -10.32 8.54
N THR A 125 16.63 -11.07 7.53
CA THR A 125 16.48 -10.50 6.18
C THR A 125 15.33 -9.50 6.08
N LYS A 126 14.28 -9.66 6.90
CA LYS A 126 13.11 -8.78 6.91
C LYS A 126 13.38 -7.52 7.75
N LEU A 127 14.13 -7.63 8.85
CA LEU A 127 14.49 -6.54 9.79
C LEU A 127 14.87 -5.19 9.15
N PRO A 128 15.81 -5.09 8.17
CA PRO A 128 16.19 -3.81 7.59
C PRO A 128 15.02 -3.07 6.92
N THR A 129 14.05 -3.80 6.38
CA THR A 129 12.82 -3.21 5.80
C THR A 129 11.94 -2.58 6.88
N ILE A 130 11.93 -3.14 8.09
CA ILE A 130 11.14 -2.62 9.20
C ILE A 130 11.86 -1.49 9.92
N SER A 131 13.18 -1.56 10.10
CA SER A 131 13.97 -0.44 10.65
C SER A 131 13.72 0.86 9.87
N GLN A 132 13.67 0.79 8.53
CA GLN A 132 13.30 1.93 7.69
C GLN A 132 11.87 2.43 7.93
N ARG A 133 10.91 1.53 8.17
CA ARG A 133 9.51 1.88 8.50
C ARG A 133 9.35 2.45 9.90
N ILE A 134 10.11 1.97 10.89
CA ILE A 134 10.09 2.48 12.27
C ILE A 134 10.64 3.90 12.26
N VAL A 135 11.80 4.14 11.62
CA VAL A 135 12.37 5.49 11.47
C VAL A 135 11.39 6.42 10.75
N SER A 136 10.77 5.96 9.65
CA SER A 136 9.78 6.76 8.91
C SER A 136 8.50 7.05 9.71
N SER A 137 8.07 6.12 10.57
CA SER A 137 6.89 6.31 11.43
C SER A 137 7.20 7.22 12.62
N GLN A 138 8.41 7.15 13.18
CA GLN A 138 8.86 8.03 14.26
C GLN A 138 9.03 9.48 13.79
N THR A 139 9.55 9.70 12.58
CA THR A 139 9.64 11.06 12.01
C THR A 139 8.28 11.73 11.82
N LEU A 140 7.20 10.97 11.63
CA LEU A 140 5.85 11.53 11.49
C LEU A 140 5.20 11.94 12.81
N THR A 141 5.74 11.48 13.95
CA THR A 141 5.19 11.81 15.28
C THR A 141 5.86 13.01 15.94
N GLU A 142 7.00 13.48 15.42
CA GLU A 142 7.72 14.64 15.98
C GLU A 142 7.25 15.99 15.40
N ASP A 143 6.62 16.03 14.22
CA ASP A 143 6.15 17.27 13.56
C ASP A 143 4.73 17.75 13.96
N ASP A 144 4.01 17.01 14.83
CA ASP A 144 2.65 17.40 15.31
C ASP A 144 2.69 17.98 16.75
N VAL A 145 3.88 18.34 17.23
CA VAL A 145 4.10 19.04 18.51
C VAL A 145 5.02 20.26 18.29
N GLU A 146 4.59 21.19 17.44
CA GLU A 146 5.05 22.59 17.49
C GLU A 146 3.89 23.57 17.24
#